data_AF-A0A3B9VPJ1-F1
#
_entry.id   AF-A0A3B9VPJ1-F1
#
_cell.length_a   1.000
_cell.length_b   1.000
_cell.length_c   1.000
_cell.angle_alpha   90.00
_cell.angle_beta   90.00
_cell.angle_gamma   90.00
#
_symmetry.space_group_name_H-M   'P 1'
#
loop_
_entity.id
_entity.type
_entity.pdbx_description
1 polymer ?
#
loop_
_entity_poly.entity_id
_entity_poly.type
_entity_poly.pdbx_seq_one_letter_code
_entity_poly.pdbx_strand_id
1 'polypeptide(L)'
;QQEPLPADTTEMLGERHSQRVNTVIEDVIGSSWDCVGEAAGEGGQTTADDVPWIRMSDELGKIVTDLRVFMFERFYHRISNSVQGRKAAAIVGVLFEHFNRQPDNIPNRLRELSESTERAAADFVCGMTDNFALNMAEQISPGLSGDVFKGRI
;
A
#
# COMPACT_ATOMS: atom_id res chain seq x y z
N GLN A 1 -1.75 -16.68 -19.21
CA GLN A 1 -0.47 -17.33 -18.91
C GLN A 1 0.21 -16.49 -17.84
N GLN A 2 0.79 -17.12 -16.81
CA GLN A 2 1.59 -16.39 -15.83
C GLN A 2 2.89 -15.98 -16.50
N GLU A 3 3.22 -14.70 -16.46
CA GLU A 3 4.46 -14.19 -17.03
C GLU A 3 5.59 -14.50 -16.05
N PRO A 4 6.72 -15.08 -16.51
CA PRO A 4 7.78 -15.49 -15.61
C PRO A 4 8.42 -14.29 -14.92
N LEU A 5 8.79 -14.47 -13.65
CA LEU A 5 9.55 -13.48 -12.90
C LEU A 5 10.97 -13.32 -13.48
N PRO A 6 11.66 -12.19 -13.23
CA PRO A 6 13.06 -12.04 -13.58
C PRO A 6 13.90 -13.20 -13.03
N ALA A 7 14.87 -13.68 -13.82
CA ALA A 7 15.67 -14.86 -13.48
C ALA A 7 16.37 -14.69 -12.12
N ASP A 8 17.02 -13.54 -11.91
CA ASP A 8 17.75 -13.19 -10.68
C ASP A 8 16.82 -13.20 -9.45
N THR A 9 15.55 -12.85 -9.62
CA THR A 9 14.54 -12.92 -8.55
C THR A 9 14.25 -14.36 -8.15
N THR A 10 14.05 -15.23 -9.14
CA THR A 10 13.74 -16.64 -8.91
C THR A 10 14.95 -17.39 -8.36
N GLU A 11 16.15 -17.06 -8.82
CA GLU A 11 17.42 -17.64 -8.35
C GLU A 11 17.67 -17.31 -6.88
N MET A 12 17.49 -16.05 -6.48
CA MET A 12 17.76 -15.61 -5.10
C MET A 12 16.61 -15.98 -4.16
N LEU A 13 15.36 -15.63 -4.51
CA LEU A 13 14.21 -15.81 -3.61
C LEU A 13 13.67 -17.25 -3.63
N GLY A 14 13.87 -17.98 -4.72
CA GLY A 14 13.37 -19.33 -4.91
C GLY A 14 12.10 -19.45 -5.77
N GLU A 15 11.87 -20.68 -6.23
CA GLU A 15 10.84 -21.06 -7.20
C GLU A 15 9.42 -21.02 -6.62
N ARG A 16 9.26 -21.46 -5.37
CA ARG A 16 7.95 -21.54 -4.71
C ARG A 16 7.66 -20.28 -3.92
N HIS A 17 6.38 -19.91 -3.85
CA HIS A 17 5.92 -18.79 -3.03
C HIS A 17 6.42 -18.88 -1.57
N SER A 18 6.36 -20.06 -0.97
CA SER A 18 6.83 -20.28 0.41
C SER A 18 8.33 -20.08 0.57
N GLN A 19 9.14 -20.42 -0.44
CA GLN A 19 10.59 -20.19 -0.41
C GLN A 19 10.89 -18.69 -0.43
N ARG A 20 10.24 -17.94 -1.34
CA ARG A 20 10.43 -16.49 -1.44
C ARG A 20 10.11 -15.77 -0.15
N VAL A 21 9.01 -16.14 0.50
CA VAL A 21 8.63 -15.58 1.81
C VAL A 21 9.67 -15.92 2.87
N ASN A 22 10.11 -17.18 2.94
CA ASN A 22 11.11 -17.62 3.91
C ASN A 22 12.44 -16.87 3.74
N THR A 23 12.97 -16.78 2.52
CA THR A 23 14.21 -16.07 2.21
C THR A 23 14.16 -14.61 2.65
N VAL A 24 13.06 -13.91 2.37
CA VAL A 24 12.90 -12.52 2.80
C VAL A 24 12.85 -12.40 4.32
N ILE A 25 12.14 -13.30 5.00
CA ILE A 25 12.03 -13.27 6.47
C ILE A 25 13.40 -13.53 7.11
N GLU A 26 14.10 -14.58 6.70
CA GLU A 26 15.40 -14.94 7.27
C GLU A 26 16.44 -13.83 7.06
N ASP A 27 16.49 -13.23 5.87
CA ASP A 27 17.38 -12.11 5.58
C ASP A 27 17.07 -10.87 6.41
N VAL A 28 15.78 -10.49 6.53
CA VAL A 28 15.38 -9.33 7.34
C VAL A 28 15.73 -9.54 8.80
N ILE A 29 15.52 -10.74 9.35
CA ILE A 29 15.90 -11.06 10.73
C ILE A 29 17.42 -10.95 10.89
N GLY A 30 18.19 -11.54 9.99
CA GLY A 30 19.66 -11.49 10.04
C GLY A 30 20.22 -10.07 9.91
N SER A 31 19.63 -9.27 9.03
CA SER A 31 20.09 -7.91 8.71
C SER A 31 19.66 -6.85 9.73
N SER A 32 18.74 -7.21 10.64
CA SER A 32 18.15 -6.31 11.65
C SER A 32 18.51 -6.72 13.08
N TRP A 33 19.61 -7.45 13.30
CA TRP A 33 19.98 -7.93 14.63
C TRP A 33 20.25 -6.81 15.63
N ASP A 34 20.70 -5.64 15.17
CA ASP A 34 20.84 -4.42 15.97
C ASP A 34 19.51 -3.87 16.52
N CYS A 35 18.37 -4.32 15.99
CA CYS A 35 17.04 -3.88 16.42
C CYS A 35 16.49 -4.65 17.63
N VAL A 36 17.22 -5.62 18.20
CA VAL A 36 16.76 -6.43 19.33
C VAL A 36 16.73 -5.68 20.67
N GLY A 37 17.27 -4.45 20.71
CA GLY A 37 17.23 -3.59 21.91
C GLY A 37 18.23 -3.96 22.99
N GLU A 38 19.07 -4.98 22.76
CA GLU A 38 20.28 -5.21 23.55
C GLU A 38 21.30 -4.14 23.14
N ALA A 39 21.37 -3.07 23.93
CA ALA A 39 22.33 -2.00 23.70
C ALA A 39 23.73 -2.58 23.50
N ALA A 40 24.43 -2.12 22.46
CA ALA A 40 25.88 -2.20 22.43
C ALA A 40 26.38 -1.77 23.82
N GLY A 41 27.16 -2.64 24.48
CA GLY A 41 27.38 -2.63 25.92
C GLY A 41 27.67 -1.26 26.53
N GLU A 42 27.40 -1.14 27.84
CA GLU A 42 27.64 0.04 28.67
C GLU A 42 28.92 0.79 28.26
N GLY A 43 28.77 1.88 27.49
CA GLY A 43 29.89 2.72 27.05
C GLY A 43 29.90 3.19 25.59
N GLY A 44 29.02 2.67 24.73
CA GLY A 44 28.90 3.16 23.35
C GLY A 44 28.12 4.47 23.26
N GLN A 45 28.75 5.56 22.79
CA GLN A 45 28.03 6.78 22.41
C GLN A 45 27.20 6.49 21.15
N THR A 46 25.88 6.32 21.30
CA THR A 46 24.93 6.23 20.18
C THR A 46 24.77 7.63 19.58
N THR A 47 25.21 7.82 18.35
CA THR A 47 24.94 9.04 17.57
C THR A 47 23.51 9.00 17.00
N ALA A 48 23.01 10.11 16.46
CA ALA A 48 21.70 10.11 15.77
C ALA A 48 21.67 9.16 14.54
N ASP A 49 22.84 8.76 14.04
CA ASP A 49 23.00 7.79 12.95
C ASP A 49 22.95 6.32 13.44
N ASP A 50 22.99 6.08 14.74
CA ASP A 50 22.97 4.74 15.35
C ASP A 50 21.56 4.30 15.77
N VAL A 51 20.50 4.87 15.16
CA VAL A 51 19.13 4.42 15.41
C VAL A 51 18.91 3.11 14.63
N PRO A 52 18.73 1.97 15.33
CA PRO A 52 18.53 0.70 14.65
C PRO A 52 17.21 0.73 13.87
N TRP A 53 17.19 0.12 12.69
CA TRP A 53 16.01 0.07 11.82
C TRP A 53 15.93 -1.27 11.09
N ILE A 54 14.71 -1.77 10.91
CA ILE A 54 14.44 -3.05 10.25
C ILE A 54 14.76 -2.94 8.77
N ARG A 55 15.65 -3.83 8.29
CA ARG A 55 16.22 -3.76 6.95
C ARG A 55 16.47 -5.14 6.35
N MET A 56 16.59 -5.16 5.03
CA MET A 56 17.14 -6.28 4.26
C MET A 56 18.65 -6.10 4.11
N SER A 57 19.35 -7.15 3.71
CA SER A 57 20.72 -7.05 3.21
C SER A 57 20.76 -6.22 1.93
N ASP A 58 21.92 -5.64 1.60
CA ASP A 58 22.08 -4.86 0.36
C ASP A 58 21.77 -5.71 -0.89
N GLU A 59 22.16 -6.98 -0.87
CA GLU A 59 21.93 -7.95 -1.95
C GLU A 59 20.43 -8.23 -2.12
N LEU A 60 19.73 -8.62 -1.06
CA LEU A 60 18.30 -8.88 -1.13
C LEU A 60 17.52 -7.60 -1.46
N GLY A 61 17.90 -6.47 -0.85
CA GLY A 61 17.27 -5.17 -1.09
C GLY A 61 17.30 -4.77 -2.56
N LYS A 62 18.43 -5.04 -3.25
CA LYS A 62 18.53 -4.84 -4.69
C LYS A 62 17.56 -5.74 -5.47
N ILE A 63 17.54 -7.04 -5.19
CA ILE A 63 16.66 -8.00 -5.87
C ILE A 63 15.17 -7.67 -5.68
N VAL A 64 14.76 -7.34 -4.46
CA VAL A 64 13.38 -6.95 -4.14
C VAL A 64 13.01 -5.62 -4.83
N THR A 65 13.94 -4.69 -4.91
CA THR A 65 13.74 -3.42 -5.64
C THR A 65 13.56 -3.68 -7.14
N ASP A 66 14.41 -4.49 -7.75
CA ASP A 66 14.34 -4.83 -9.16
C ASP A 66 13.03 -5.60 -9.49
N LEU A 67 12.62 -6.53 -8.61
CA LEU A 67 11.31 -7.19 -8.70
C LEU A 67 10.16 -6.18 -8.62
N ARG A 68 10.22 -5.21 -7.69
CA ARG A 68 9.20 -4.17 -7.56
C ARG A 68 9.10 -3.34 -8.84
N VAL A 69 10.24 -2.90 -9.39
CA VAL A 69 10.28 -2.14 -10.65
C VAL A 69 9.62 -2.95 -11.77
N PHE A 70 10.02 -4.22 -11.94
CA PHE A 70 9.40 -5.14 -12.91
C PHE A 70 7.88 -5.24 -12.75
N MET A 71 7.38 -5.39 -11.51
CA MET A 71 5.95 -5.47 -11.24
C MET A 71 5.20 -4.18 -11.59
N PHE A 72 5.81 -3.01 -11.33
CA PHE A 72 5.23 -1.72 -11.66
C PHE A 72 5.11 -1.52 -13.17
N GLU A 73 6.20 -1.75 -13.90
CA GLU A 73 6.25 -1.62 -15.36
C GLU A 73 5.30 -2.59 -16.06
N ARG A 74 5.25 -3.84 -15.61
CA ARG A 74 4.52 -4.89 -16.31
C ARG A 74 3.04 -4.93 -15.97
N PHE A 75 2.68 -4.71 -14.71
CA PHE A 75 1.32 -4.92 -14.20
C PHE A 75 0.69 -3.64 -13.68
N TYR A 76 1.26 -3.02 -12.64
CA TYR A 76 0.55 -1.94 -11.91
C TYR A 76 0.23 -0.74 -12.79
N HIS A 77 1.17 -0.23 -13.60
CA HIS A 77 0.89 0.91 -14.47
C HIS A 77 -0.22 0.61 -15.49
N ARG A 78 -0.27 -0.61 -16.04
CA ARG A 78 -1.33 -1.02 -16.97
C ARG A 78 -2.69 -1.13 -16.28
N ILE A 79 -2.72 -1.67 -15.07
CA ILE A 79 -3.94 -1.79 -14.26
C ILE A 79 -4.45 -0.40 -13.88
N SER A 80 -3.59 0.50 -13.40
CA SER A 80 -3.96 1.87 -13.06
C SER A 80 -4.47 2.65 -14.27
N ASN A 81 -3.87 2.45 -15.45
CA ASN A 81 -4.30 3.06 -16.71
C ASN A 81 -5.46 2.32 -17.40
N SER A 82 -6.02 1.27 -16.79
CA SER A 82 -7.23 0.63 -17.31
C SER A 82 -8.45 1.52 -17.14
N VAL A 83 -9.55 1.18 -17.82
CA VAL A 83 -10.83 1.88 -17.63
C VAL A 83 -11.29 1.78 -16.17
N GLN A 84 -11.10 0.60 -15.57
CA GLN A 84 -11.40 0.31 -14.17
C GLN A 84 -10.57 1.20 -13.24
N GLY A 85 -9.26 1.28 -13.46
CA GLY A 85 -8.34 2.08 -12.65
C GLY A 85 -8.69 3.57 -12.70
N ARG A 86 -8.93 4.11 -13.89
CA ARG A 86 -9.39 5.51 -14.03
C ARG A 86 -10.72 5.78 -13.34
N LYS A 87 -11.67 4.85 -13.43
CA LYS A 87 -12.96 4.98 -12.74
C LYS A 87 -12.82 4.91 -11.22
N ALA A 88 -12.01 3.99 -10.71
CA ALA A 88 -11.74 3.88 -9.28
C ALA A 88 -11.12 5.19 -8.73
N ALA A 89 -10.14 5.76 -9.45
CA ALA A 89 -9.56 7.05 -9.09
C ALA A 89 -10.60 8.19 -9.10
N ALA A 90 -11.48 8.22 -10.11
CA ALA A 90 -12.56 9.21 -10.18
C ALA A 90 -13.57 9.06 -9.03
N ILE A 91 -13.93 7.83 -8.65
CA ILE A 91 -14.80 7.53 -7.51
C ILE A 91 -14.20 8.07 -6.22
N VAL A 92 -12.93 7.76 -5.93
CA VAL A 92 -12.23 8.26 -4.74
C VAL A 92 -12.20 9.79 -4.74
N GLY A 93 -11.91 10.41 -5.88
CA GLY A 93 -11.91 11.88 -6.01
C GLY A 93 -13.28 12.52 -5.74
N VAL A 94 -14.37 11.94 -6.28
CA VAL A 94 -15.73 12.44 -6.05
C VAL A 94 -16.14 12.30 -4.59
N LEU A 95 -15.85 11.16 -3.97
CA LEU A 95 -16.16 10.93 -2.56
C LEU A 95 -15.40 11.89 -1.66
N PHE A 96 -14.09 12.02 -1.86
CA PHE A 96 -13.25 12.93 -1.09
C PHE A 96 -13.76 14.38 -1.20
N GLU A 97 -14.02 14.86 -2.42
CA GLU A 97 -14.49 16.23 -2.62
C GLU A 97 -15.87 16.47 -1.98
N HIS A 98 -16.76 15.49 -2.06
CA HIS A 98 -18.09 15.57 -1.43
C HIS A 98 -17.97 15.73 0.09
N PHE A 99 -17.21 14.85 0.76
CA PHE A 99 -17.07 14.87 2.21
C PHE A 99 -16.20 16.04 2.71
N ASN A 100 -15.25 16.52 1.92
CA ASN A 100 -14.47 17.70 2.26
C ASN A 100 -15.33 18.98 2.20
N ARG A 101 -16.25 19.09 1.22
CA ARG A 101 -17.19 20.23 1.13
C ARG A 101 -18.35 20.14 2.11
N GLN A 102 -18.77 18.93 2.47
CA GLN A 102 -19.89 18.66 3.37
C GLN A 102 -19.45 17.75 4.52
N PRO A 103 -18.59 18.24 5.43
CA PRO A 103 -18.07 17.43 6.51
C PRO A 103 -19.19 16.88 7.40
N ASP A 104 -20.34 17.57 7.50
CA ASP A 104 -21.49 17.11 8.29
C ASP A 104 -22.02 15.71 7.89
N ASN A 105 -21.73 15.25 6.67
CA ASN A 105 -22.08 13.91 6.19
C ASN A 105 -21.13 12.80 6.69
N ILE A 106 -20.01 13.15 7.33
CA ILE A 106 -19.07 12.21 7.96
C ILE A 106 -19.52 11.96 9.41
N PRO A 107 -19.48 10.73 9.97
CA PRO A 107 -19.84 10.51 11.37
C PRO A 107 -19.10 11.43 12.35
N ASN A 108 -19.81 12.06 13.29
CA ASN A 108 -19.25 13.05 14.23
C ASN A 108 -17.97 12.57 14.93
N ARG A 109 -17.96 11.31 15.41
CA ARG A 109 -16.80 10.72 16.10
C ARG A 109 -15.54 10.77 15.24
N LEU A 110 -15.65 10.54 13.93
CA LEU A 110 -14.51 10.58 13.03
C LEU A 110 -14.05 12.02 12.80
N ARG A 111 -14.99 12.97 12.66
CA ARG A 111 -14.66 14.41 12.54
C ARG A 111 -13.95 14.96 13.76
N GLU A 112 -14.35 14.52 14.96
CA GLU A 112 -13.72 14.95 16.22
C GLU A 112 -12.30 14.42 16.40
N LEU A 113 -12.00 13.25 15.81
CA LEU A 113 -10.67 12.64 15.85
C LEU A 113 -9.74 13.22 14.78
N SER A 114 -10.29 13.73 13.69
CA SER A 114 -9.52 14.28 12.59
C SER A 114 -9.18 15.75 12.81
N GLU A 115 -7.93 16.12 12.54
CA GLU A 115 -7.39 17.47 12.78
C GLU A 115 -7.93 18.54 11.81
N SER A 116 -8.56 18.13 10.71
CA SER A 116 -9.13 19.02 9.69
C SER A 116 -10.25 18.34 8.92
N THR A 117 -11.05 19.12 8.18
CA THR A 117 -12.10 18.58 7.28
C THR A 117 -11.51 17.70 6.18
N GLU A 118 -10.37 18.10 5.63
CA GLU A 118 -9.63 17.33 4.62
C GLU A 118 -9.17 15.97 5.19
N ARG A 119 -8.62 15.96 6.40
CA ARG A 119 -8.22 14.72 7.08
C ARG A 119 -9.44 13.85 7.36
N ALA A 120 -10.53 14.42 7.86
CA ALA A 120 -11.77 13.70 8.11
C ALA A 120 -12.34 13.04 6.84
N ALA A 121 -12.32 13.77 5.71
CA ALA A 121 -12.75 13.23 4.42
C ALA A 121 -11.83 12.10 3.94
N ALA A 122 -10.51 12.27 4.04
CA ALA A 122 -9.54 11.23 3.68
C ALA A 122 -9.72 9.97 4.53
N ASP A 123 -9.82 10.12 5.86
CA ASP A 123 -9.99 9.01 6.81
C ASP A 123 -11.32 8.28 6.58
N PHE A 124 -12.39 9.02 6.28
CA PHE A 124 -13.68 8.43 6.00
C PHE A 124 -13.66 7.63 4.69
N VAL A 125 -13.08 8.19 3.63
CA VAL A 125 -12.98 7.54 2.32
C VAL A 125 -12.06 6.32 2.37
N CYS A 126 -10.92 6.38 3.07
CA CYS A 126 -10.02 5.22 3.18
C CYS A 126 -10.59 4.10 4.06
N GLY A 127 -11.54 4.42 4.95
CA GLY A 127 -12.26 3.44 5.76
C GLY A 127 -13.41 2.73 5.04
N MET A 128 -13.73 3.12 3.79
CA MET A 128 -14.81 2.50 3.02
C MET A 128 -14.40 1.14 2.45
N THR A 129 -15.33 0.20 2.45
CA THR A 129 -15.20 -0.99 1.60
C THR A 129 -15.51 -0.62 0.15
N ASP A 130 -14.98 -1.39 -0.81
CA ASP A 130 -15.22 -1.14 -2.25
C ASP A 130 -16.72 -1.06 -2.59
N ASN A 131 -17.52 -1.97 -2.05
CA ASN A 131 -18.98 -1.98 -2.23
C ASN A 131 -19.66 -0.74 -1.67
N PHE A 132 -19.24 -0.29 -0.48
CA PHE A 132 -19.80 0.90 0.13
C PHE A 132 -19.42 2.16 -0.66
N ALA A 133 -18.14 2.29 -1.06
CA ALA A 133 -17.66 3.41 -1.85
C ALA A 133 -18.37 3.51 -3.20
N LEU A 134 -18.57 2.37 -3.90
CA LEU A 134 -19.28 2.33 -5.17
C LEU A 134 -20.74 2.76 -5.04
N ASN A 135 -21.47 2.22 -4.05
CA ASN A 135 -22.86 2.59 -3.81
C ASN A 135 -22.99 4.07 -3.42
N MET A 136 -22.12 4.57 -2.56
CA MET A 136 -22.11 5.97 -2.14
C MET A 136 -21.79 6.91 -3.30
N ALA A 137 -20.81 6.55 -4.13
CA ALA A 137 -20.43 7.35 -5.28
C ALA A 137 -21.55 7.42 -6.33
N GLU A 138 -22.31 6.34 -6.55
CA GLU A 138 -23.48 6.34 -7.41
C GLU A 138 -24.64 7.18 -6.86
N GLN A 139 -24.79 7.28 -5.54
CA GLN A 139 -25.78 8.17 -4.92
C GLN A 139 -25.40 9.65 -5.09
N ILE A 140 -24.12 9.98 -4.95
CA ILE A 140 -23.60 11.36 -5.06
C ILE A 140 -23.48 11.80 -6.53
N SER A 141 -23.02 10.90 -7.40
CA SER A 141 -22.77 11.15 -8.82
C SER A 141 -23.23 9.94 -9.65
N PRO A 142 -24.53 9.89 -10.01
CA PRO A 142 -25.08 8.76 -10.76
C PRO A 142 -24.39 8.52 -12.11
N GLY A 143 -24.06 7.26 -12.39
CA GLY A 143 -23.43 6.81 -13.64
C GLY A 143 -21.89 6.82 -13.62
N LEU A 144 -21.26 7.24 -12.53
CA LEU A 144 -19.80 7.35 -12.42
C LEU A 144 -19.10 5.98 -12.62
N SER A 145 -19.59 4.95 -11.93
CA SER A 145 -19.09 3.58 -12.01
C SER A 145 -19.46 2.91 -13.35
N GLY A 146 -20.61 3.26 -13.95
CA GLY A 146 -21.16 2.61 -15.15
C GLY A 146 -21.25 1.07 -14.99
N ASP A 147 -21.19 0.31 -16.08
CA ASP A 147 -21.22 -1.16 -16.01
C ASP A 147 -19.86 -1.81 -15.64
N VAL A 148 -18.84 -1.01 -15.32
CA VAL A 148 -17.43 -1.48 -15.23
C VAL A 148 -17.17 -2.42 -14.03
N PHE A 149 -18.01 -2.33 -12.99
CA PHE A 149 -17.91 -3.15 -11.78
C PHE A 149 -19.06 -4.16 -11.65
N LYS A 150 -19.97 -4.23 -12.62
CA LYS A 150 -21.14 -5.11 -12.58
C LYS A 150 -20.73 -6.58 -12.59
N GLY A 151 -21.14 -7.34 -11.57
CA GLY A 151 -20.82 -8.77 -11.41
C GLY A 151 -19.39 -9.06 -10.95
N ARG A 152 -18.62 -8.05 -10.51
CA ARG A 152 -17.26 -8.20 -9.97
C ARG A 152 -17.20 -7.95 -8.45
N ILE A 153 -18.35 -7.75 -7.83
CA ILE A 153 -18.57 -7.50 -6.41
C ILE A 153 -19.75 -8.33 -5.93
#